data_AF-A0A8C0L2I2-F1
#
_entry.id   AF-A0A8C0L2I2-F1
#
_cell.length_a   1.000
_cell.length_b   1.000
_cell.length_c   1.000
_cell.angle_alpha   90.00
_cell.angle_beta   90.00
_cell.angle_gamma   90.00
#
_symmetry.space_group_name_H-M   'P 1'
#
loop_
_entity.id
_entity.type
_entity.pdbx_description
1 polymer ?
#
loop_
_entity_poly.entity_id
_entity_poly.type
_entity_poly.pdbx_seq_one_letter_code
_entity_poly.pdbx_strand_id
1 'polypeptide(L)'
;MLTAGLIAFACWPFITQLWIRAKSISLSWIFFSLLLAVFPLMPVVGRKPDIFLVIGAGSLVLLLSLCVLTSLIKRKDRFINEELLLHLFQMLSIALSMYVVYSTHHSLLKKQGLPFLNQIISWIILASSFVLPLLSPTSLFERLFSILLSWMSAYLLLSTGYEALFPLVLSCLMFVWIQMEQETLQQSGVSYRQKVTSLQFTCNLDITQFRHLYLDDIRRAFFLVFFLVTAFFGTGNIASVNSFDLASVYCFLTVFSPYMMGALMMWKILIPFVLVMCAFEAVQLTTQLSSKSLFLMVLIISDIMALHFFFLVKDYGSWLEIGTSISHYVIVMSMTIVLMLLNGLAHLLTTKKLELYGKSKSHLI
;
A
#
# COMPACT_ATOMS: atom_id res chain seq x y z
N MET A 1 -2.20 -21.46 -2.93
CA MET A 1 -0.88 -21.28 -2.26
C MET A 1 -0.83 -20.02 -1.42
N LEU A 2 -1.13 -18.84 -1.98
CA LEU A 2 -1.02 -17.56 -1.27
C LEU A 2 -1.95 -17.43 -0.05
N THR A 3 -3.20 -17.89 -0.16
CA THR A 3 -4.15 -18.02 0.96
C THR A 3 -3.60 -18.87 2.11
N ALA A 4 -2.97 -20.01 1.81
CA ALA A 4 -2.38 -20.88 2.82
C ALA A 4 -1.19 -20.19 3.53
N GLY A 5 -0.38 -19.44 2.77
CA GLY A 5 0.66 -18.59 3.34
C GLY A 5 0.09 -17.55 4.31
N LEU A 6 -0.97 -16.82 3.92
CA LEU A 6 -1.60 -15.81 4.77
C LEU A 6 -2.21 -16.41 6.04
N ILE A 7 -2.79 -17.61 5.96
CA ILE A 7 -3.28 -18.35 7.14
C ILE A 7 -2.12 -18.75 8.05
N ALA A 8 -1.01 -19.25 7.50
CA ALA A 8 0.17 -19.57 8.30
C ALA A 8 0.74 -18.32 9.01
N PHE A 9 0.75 -17.17 8.33
CA PHE A 9 1.14 -15.88 8.91
C PHE A 9 0.19 -15.43 10.03
N ALA A 10 -1.10 -15.71 9.90
CA ALA A 10 -2.08 -15.43 10.95
C ALA A 10 -1.73 -16.16 12.26
N CYS A 11 -1.05 -17.31 12.20
CA CYS A 11 -0.64 -18.07 13.39
C CYS A 11 0.61 -17.53 14.10
N TRP A 12 1.37 -16.61 13.50
CA TRP A 12 2.60 -16.07 14.08
C TRP A 12 2.48 -15.54 15.52
N PRO A 13 1.40 -14.82 15.92
CA PRO A 13 1.28 -14.30 17.28
C PRO A 13 1.14 -15.39 18.35
N PHE A 14 0.72 -16.62 17.99
CA PHE A 14 0.63 -17.74 18.93
C PHE A 14 1.99 -18.38 19.22
N ILE A 15 2.91 -18.32 18.25
CA ILE A 15 4.26 -18.86 18.37
C ILE A 15 5.13 -17.94 19.23
N THR A 16 4.81 -16.65 19.27
CA THR A 16 5.53 -15.62 20.01
C THR A 16 4.80 -15.22 21.30
N GLN A 17 5.48 -14.58 22.25
CA GLN A 17 4.85 -14.05 23.48
C GLN A 17 3.91 -12.85 23.23
N LEU A 18 3.67 -12.49 21.95
CA LEU A 18 2.80 -11.37 21.54
C LEU A 18 1.33 -11.60 21.93
N TRP A 19 0.85 -12.85 21.87
CA TRP A 19 -0.52 -13.19 22.27
C TRP A 19 -0.87 -12.77 23.70
N ILE A 20 0.09 -12.92 24.63
CA ILE A 20 -0.13 -12.68 26.06
C ILE A 20 -0.09 -11.17 26.36
N ARG A 21 0.85 -10.44 25.76
CA ARG A 21 1.11 -9.03 26.10
C ARG A 21 0.27 -8.04 25.30
N ALA A 22 0.03 -8.31 24.02
CA ALA A 22 -0.60 -7.39 23.08
C ALA A 22 -1.82 -8.04 22.40
N LYS A 23 -2.74 -8.57 23.20
CA LYS A 23 -3.88 -9.37 22.73
C LYS A 23 -4.74 -8.67 21.67
N SER A 24 -4.97 -7.36 21.81
CA SER A 24 -5.75 -6.56 20.84
C SER A 24 -5.05 -6.43 19.48
N ILE A 25 -3.74 -6.17 19.47
CA ILE A 25 -2.93 -6.01 18.26
C ILE A 25 -2.79 -7.38 17.56
N SER A 26 -2.56 -8.43 18.34
CA SER A 26 -2.53 -9.82 17.85
C SER A 26 -3.85 -10.24 17.22
N LEU A 27 -4.99 -9.93 17.84
CA LEU A 27 -6.31 -10.23 17.27
C LEU A 27 -6.54 -9.46 15.97
N SER A 28 -6.13 -8.20 15.92
CA SER A 28 -6.20 -7.37 14.70
C SER A 28 -5.33 -7.96 13.58
N TRP A 29 -4.14 -8.48 13.88
CA TRP A 29 -3.27 -9.15 12.92
C TRP A 29 -3.94 -10.39 12.33
N ILE A 30 -4.51 -11.25 13.18
CA ILE A 30 -5.23 -12.46 12.76
C ILE A 30 -6.43 -12.06 11.89
N PHE A 31 -7.21 -11.07 12.30
CA PHE A 31 -8.38 -10.61 11.56
C PHE A 31 -8.00 -10.12 10.15
N PHE A 32 -7.04 -9.18 10.04
CA PHE A 32 -6.67 -8.63 8.73
C PHE A 32 -5.92 -9.61 7.84
N SER A 33 -5.12 -10.53 8.41
CA SER A 33 -4.46 -11.58 7.62
C SER A 33 -5.46 -12.58 7.05
N LEU A 34 -6.46 -13.00 7.83
CA LEU A 34 -7.56 -13.85 7.33
C LEU A 34 -8.43 -13.12 6.31
N LEU A 35 -8.72 -11.84 6.53
CA LEU A 35 -9.47 -11.03 5.56
C LEU A 35 -8.71 -10.91 4.24
N LEU A 36 -7.39 -10.70 4.28
CA LEU A 36 -6.55 -10.64 3.09
C LEU A 36 -6.48 -12.01 2.37
N ALA A 37 -6.56 -13.12 3.11
CA ALA A 37 -6.53 -14.48 2.57
C ALA A 37 -7.74 -14.81 1.68
N VAL A 38 -8.85 -14.07 1.81
CA VAL A 38 -10.04 -14.21 0.97
C VAL A 38 -9.78 -13.72 -0.46
N PHE A 39 -9.00 -12.65 -0.65
CA PHE A 39 -8.84 -12.02 -1.97
C PHE A 39 -8.25 -12.95 -3.05
N PRO A 40 -7.20 -13.76 -2.78
CA PRO A 40 -6.70 -14.72 -3.76
C PRO A 40 -7.70 -15.84 -4.14
N LEU A 41 -8.76 -16.06 -3.35
CA LEU A 41 -9.81 -17.02 -3.65
C LEU A 41 -10.95 -16.41 -4.50
N MET A 42 -11.03 -15.08 -4.55
CA MET A 42 -12.07 -14.38 -5.29
C MET A 42 -11.86 -14.54 -6.81
N PRO A 43 -12.95 -14.56 -7.60
CA PRO A 43 -12.87 -14.74 -9.04
C PRO A 43 -12.20 -13.56 -9.72
N VAL A 44 -11.46 -13.81 -10.81
CA VAL A 44 -10.76 -12.78 -11.59
C VAL A 44 -11.66 -11.57 -11.87
N VAL A 45 -11.16 -10.39 -11.49
CA VAL A 45 -11.85 -9.11 -11.57
C VAL A 45 -12.18 -8.75 -13.01
N GLY A 46 -13.29 -8.04 -13.24
CA GLY A 46 -13.60 -7.44 -14.55
C GLY A 46 -14.56 -8.24 -15.44
N ARG A 47 -15.03 -9.42 -15.00
CA ARG A 47 -16.10 -10.14 -15.71
C ARG A 47 -17.45 -9.43 -15.62
N LYS A 48 -17.74 -8.82 -14.47
CA LYS A 48 -18.93 -8.00 -14.22
C LYS A 48 -18.53 -6.85 -13.27
N PRO A 49 -18.77 -5.58 -13.65
CA PRO A 49 -18.47 -4.46 -12.77
C PRO A 49 -19.50 -4.39 -11.62
N ASP A 50 -19.01 -4.36 -10.38
CA ASP A 50 -19.82 -4.27 -9.16
C ASP A 50 -19.49 -2.97 -8.42
N ILE A 51 -20.12 -1.88 -8.85
CA ILE A 51 -19.78 -0.54 -8.36
C ILE A 51 -20.22 -0.30 -6.92
N PHE A 52 -21.24 -1.00 -6.45
CA PHE A 52 -21.63 -0.94 -5.05
C PHE A 52 -20.48 -1.35 -4.12
N LEU A 53 -19.62 -2.28 -4.52
CA LEU A 53 -18.42 -2.66 -3.76
C LEU A 53 -17.35 -1.57 -3.81
N VAL A 54 -17.19 -0.87 -4.94
CA VAL A 54 -16.26 0.27 -5.06
C VAL A 54 -16.71 1.44 -4.20
N ILE A 55 -18.01 1.77 -4.22
CA ILE A 55 -18.59 2.79 -3.34
C ILE A 55 -18.51 2.36 -1.88
N GLY A 56 -18.74 1.09 -1.57
CA GLY A 56 -18.55 0.50 -0.24
C GLY A 56 -17.10 0.62 0.25
N ALA A 57 -16.12 0.39 -0.62
CA ALA A 57 -14.72 0.59 -0.30
C ALA A 57 -14.41 2.06 0.00
N GLY A 58 -14.85 2.98 -0.86
CA GLY A 58 -14.63 4.41 -0.64
C GLY A 58 -15.34 4.94 0.62
N SER A 59 -16.53 4.45 0.94
CA SER A 59 -17.24 4.81 2.18
C SER A 59 -16.53 4.29 3.42
N LEU A 60 -15.99 3.06 3.38
CA LEU A 60 -15.14 2.52 4.45
C LEU A 60 -13.86 3.36 4.66
N VAL A 61 -13.21 3.80 3.57
CA VAL A 61 -12.04 4.70 3.66
C VAL A 61 -12.44 6.04 4.28
N LEU A 62 -13.59 6.62 3.90
CA LEU A 62 -14.09 7.86 4.50
C LEU A 62 -14.45 7.70 5.98
N LEU A 63 -15.05 6.59 6.37
CA LEU A 63 -15.36 6.29 7.77
C LEU A 63 -14.07 6.15 8.59
N LEU A 64 -13.11 5.35 8.08
CA LEU A 64 -11.80 5.22 8.70
C LEU A 64 -11.12 6.58 8.85
N SER A 65 -11.22 7.45 7.83
CA SER A 65 -10.57 8.74 7.86
C SER A 65 -11.18 9.72 8.84
N LEU A 66 -12.51 9.73 8.95
CA LEU A 66 -13.23 10.46 10.00
C LEU A 66 -12.84 9.98 11.40
N CYS A 67 -12.79 8.66 11.62
CA CYS A 67 -12.37 8.10 12.90
C CYS A 67 -10.93 8.50 13.28
N VAL A 68 -10.00 8.43 12.31
CA VAL A 68 -8.62 8.83 12.54
C VAL A 68 -8.52 10.33 12.79
N LEU A 69 -9.15 11.17 11.98
CA LEU A 69 -9.12 12.63 12.13
C LEU A 69 -9.70 13.08 13.48
N THR A 70 -10.84 12.52 13.90
CA THR A 70 -11.44 12.83 15.20
C THR A 70 -10.54 12.40 16.37
N SER A 71 -9.86 11.25 16.25
CA SER A 71 -8.88 10.81 17.27
C SER A 71 -7.65 11.72 17.34
N LEU A 72 -7.19 12.23 16.18
CA LEU A 72 -6.07 13.15 16.08
C LEU A 72 -6.41 14.53 16.66
N ILE A 73 -7.61 15.06 16.37
CA ILE A 73 -8.11 16.32 16.95
C ILE A 73 -8.22 16.22 18.48
N LYS A 74 -8.74 15.10 19.01
CA LYS A 74 -8.82 14.89 20.47
C LYS A 74 -7.47 14.79 21.16
N ARG A 75 -6.41 14.41 20.42
CA ARG A 75 -5.08 14.14 20.98
C ARG A 75 -4.13 15.35 20.91
N LYS A 76 -4.30 16.23 19.93
CA LYS A 76 -3.50 17.44 19.73
C LYS A 76 -4.34 18.65 20.15
N ASP A 77 -4.04 19.26 21.31
CA ASP A 77 -4.68 20.51 21.77
C ASP A 77 -4.48 21.70 20.81
N ARG A 78 -3.51 21.60 19.88
CA ARG A 78 -3.26 22.58 18.82
C ARG A 78 -3.03 21.88 17.48
N PHE A 79 -4.11 21.43 16.84
CA PHE A 79 -4.04 21.07 15.42
C PHE A 79 -3.78 22.35 14.62
N ILE A 80 -2.69 22.41 13.85
CA ILE A 80 -2.44 23.53 12.96
C ILE A 80 -3.51 23.46 11.86
N ASN A 81 -4.25 24.55 11.64
CA ASN A 81 -5.34 24.61 10.65
C ASN A 81 -4.93 24.07 9.26
N GLU A 82 -3.66 24.25 8.87
CA GLU A 82 -3.07 23.73 7.62
C GLU A 82 -3.11 22.19 7.54
N GLU A 83 -2.78 21.48 8.63
CA GLU A 83 -2.76 20.01 8.66
C GLU A 83 -4.19 19.44 8.54
N LEU A 84 -5.16 20.06 9.22
CA LEU A 84 -6.56 19.64 9.16
C LEU A 84 -7.14 19.86 7.75
N LEU A 85 -6.86 21.02 7.16
CA LEU A 85 -7.32 21.38 5.82
C LEU A 85 -6.76 20.44 4.75
N LEU A 86 -5.52 19.96 4.88
CA LEU A 86 -4.96 18.94 4.00
C LEU A 86 -5.70 17.60 4.08
N HIS A 87 -6.00 17.10 5.28
CA HIS A 87 -6.76 15.86 5.43
C HIS A 87 -8.19 16.01 4.91
N LEU A 88 -8.83 17.18 5.09
CA LEU A 88 -10.14 17.47 4.51
C LEU A 88 -10.11 17.44 2.97
N PHE A 89 -9.08 18.02 2.35
CA PHE A 89 -8.92 17.93 0.89
C PHE A 89 -8.72 16.49 0.41
N GLN A 90 -7.96 15.67 1.13
CA GLN A 90 -7.81 14.25 0.81
C GLN A 90 -9.14 13.50 0.92
N MET A 91 -9.93 13.77 1.97
CA MET A 91 -11.26 13.18 2.12
C MET A 91 -12.22 13.64 1.01
N LEU A 92 -12.17 14.92 0.62
CA LEU A 92 -12.93 15.43 -0.51
C LEU A 92 -12.52 14.73 -1.82
N SER A 93 -11.22 14.48 -2.02
CA SER A 93 -10.73 13.74 -3.21
C SER A 93 -11.31 12.33 -3.29
N ILE A 94 -11.47 11.64 -2.15
CA ILE A 94 -12.09 10.32 -2.07
C ILE A 94 -13.58 10.41 -2.40
N ALA A 95 -14.30 11.38 -1.82
CA ALA A 95 -15.72 11.59 -2.12
C ALA A 95 -15.96 11.89 -3.60
N LEU A 96 -15.12 12.76 -4.20
CA LEU A 96 -15.15 13.06 -5.63
C LEU A 96 -14.82 11.84 -6.49
N SER A 97 -13.84 11.01 -6.09
CA SER A 97 -13.52 9.78 -6.81
C SER A 97 -14.72 8.82 -6.86
N MET A 98 -15.43 8.63 -5.75
CA MET A 98 -16.64 7.80 -5.71
C MET A 98 -17.76 8.37 -6.59
N TYR A 99 -17.98 9.69 -6.53
CA TYR A 99 -18.96 10.36 -7.36
C TYR A 99 -18.64 10.18 -8.85
N VAL A 100 -17.37 10.36 -9.23
CA VAL A 100 -16.91 10.17 -10.61
C VAL A 100 -17.13 8.73 -11.06
N VAL A 101 -16.70 7.73 -10.29
CA VAL A 101 -16.89 6.30 -10.64
C VAL A 101 -18.37 5.97 -10.83
N TYR A 102 -19.25 6.45 -9.94
CA TYR A 102 -20.68 6.23 -10.06
C TYR A 102 -21.29 6.92 -11.29
N SER A 103 -20.92 8.19 -11.51
CA SER A 103 -21.41 9.00 -12.62
C SER A 103 -20.93 8.50 -13.98
N THR A 104 -19.66 8.10 -14.10
CA THR A 104 -19.10 7.54 -15.34
C THR A 104 -19.79 6.23 -15.69
N HIS A 105 -19.99 5.34 -14.72
CA HIS A 105 -20.72 4.10 -14.99
C HIS A 105 -22.16 4.33 -15.41
N HIS A 106 -22.89 5.21 -14.73
CA HIS A 106 -24.27 5.53 -15.11
C HIS A 106 -24.36 6.12 -16.52
N SER A 107 -23.42 6.99 -16.88
CA SER A 107 -23.34 7.57 -18.22
C SER A 107 -23.04 6.52 -19.30
N LEU A 108 -22.15 5.56 -19.00
CA LEU A 108 -21.81 4.46 -19.89
C LEU A 108 -22.99 3.48 -20.06
N LEU A 109 -23.74 3.18 -18.99
CA LEU A 109 -24.97 2.39 -19.07
C LEU A 109 -26.02 3.05 -19.97
N LYS A 110 -26.13 4.38 -19.89
CA LYS A 110 -27.02 5.18 -20.75
C LYS A 110 -26.47 5.43 -22.15
N LYS A 111 -25.29 4.90 -22.49
CA LYS A 111 -24.59 5.12 -23.78
C LYS A 111 -24.33 6.60 -24.10
N GLN A 112 -24.24 7.46 -23.08
CA GLN A 112 -23.96 8.89 -23.22
C GLN A 112 -22.45 9.19 -23.34
N GLY A 113 -21.60 8.16 -23.25
CA GLY A 113 -20.15 8.28 -23.29
C GLY A 113 -19.56 8.76 -21.96
N LEU A 114 -18.29 9.18 -21.99
CA LEU A 114 -17.59 9.71 -20.82
C LEU A 114 -17.86 11.22 -20.68
N PRO A 115 -18.46 11.69 -19.58
CA PRO A 115 -18.65 13.11 -19.36
C PRO A 115 -17.29 13.83 -19.24
N PHE A 116 -17.12 14.94 -19.97
CA PHE A 116 -15.87 15.71 -20.00
C PHE A 116 -15.44 16.21 -18.61
N LEU A 117 -16.39 16.63 -17.77
CA LEU A 117 -16.11 17.06 -16.39
C LEU A 117 -15.54 15.90 -15.54
N ASN A 118 -16.08 14.69 -15.68
CA ASN A 118 -15.59 13.52 -14.95
C ASN A 118 -14.17 13.17 -15.38
N GLN A 119 -13.86 13.33 -16.67
CA GLN A 119 -12.51 13.13 -17.19
C GLN A 119 -11.52 14.11 -16.58
N ILE A 120 -11.84 15.41 -16.56
CA ILE A 120 -10.97 16.44 -15.94
C ILE A 120 -10.75 16.12 -14.46
N ILE A 121 -11.82 15.84 -13.71
CA ILE A 121 -11.72 15.54 -12.28
C ILE A 121 -10.86 14.31 -12.04
N SER A 122 -10.98 13.26 -12.87
CA SER A 122 -10.15 12.05 -12.75
C SER A 122 -8.66 12.35 -12.89
N TRP A 123 -8.28 13.13 -13.90
CA TRP A 123 -6.88 13.54 -14.11
C TRP A 123 -6.35 14.43 -12.99
N ILE A 124 -7.16 15.36 -12.49
CA ILE A 124 -6.79 16.21 -11.34
C ILE A 124 -6.57 15.36 -10.10
N ILE A 125 -7.46 14.39 -9.80
CA ILE A 125 -7.32 13.50 -8.66
C ILE A 125 -6.04 12.68 -8.78
N LEU A 126 -5.77 12.10 -9.95
CA LEU A 126 -4.54 11.34 -10.21
C LEU A 126 -3.27 12.19 -10.04
N ALA A 127 -3.25 13.43 -10.51
CA ALA A 127 -2.11 14.32 -10.28
C ALA A 127 -1.97 14.70 -8.79
N SER A 128 -3.10 14.99 -8.13
CA SER A 128 -3.13 15.38 -6.72
C SER A 128 -2.66 14.25 -5.79
N SER A 129 -2.85 12.98 -6.16
CA SER A 129 -2.44 11.84 -5.32
C SER A 129 -0.94 11.74 -5.09
N PHE A 130 -0.12 12.37 -5.93
CA PHE A 130 1.34 12.46 -5.74
C PHE A 130 1.74 13.64 -4.84
N VAL A 131 1.07 14.78 -4.99
CA VAL A 131 1.46 16.04 -4.34
C VAL A 131 0.93 16.11 -2.91
N LEU A 132 -0.33 15.71 -2.69
CA LEU A 132 -0.97 15.77 -1.37
C LEU A 132 -0.19 15.03 -0.27
N PRO A 133 0.31 13.79 -0.49
CA PRO A 133 1.05 13.11 0.55
C PRO A 133 2.37 13.79 0.90
N LEU A 134 3.01 14.55 0.01
CA LEU A 134 4.28 15.25 0.29
C LEU A 134 4.09 16.53 1.12
N LEU A 135 2.89 17.10 1.12
CA LEU A 135 2.55 18.29 1.90
C LEU A 135 2.21 17.98 3.37
N SER A 136 1.91 16.71 3.68
CA SER A 136 1.57 16.29 5.05
C SER A 136 2.77 16.38 6.01
N PRO A 137 2.57 16.32 7.34
CA PRO A 137 3.67 16.25 8.28
C PRO A 137 4.44 14.92 8.16
N THR A 138 5.71 14.92 8.58
CA THR A 138 6.62 13.77 8.52
C THR A 138 6.48 12.81 9.71
N SER A 139 5.46 12.97 10.55
CA SER A 139 5.17 12.00 11.60
C SER A 139 4.72 10.68 10.97
N LEU A 140 5.22 9.56 11.51
CA LEU A 140 5.10 8.24 10.88
C LEU A 140 3.63 7.91 10.56
N PHE A 141 2.77 8.04 11.56
CA PHE A 141 1.35 7.73 11.42
C PHE A 141 0.62 8.68 10.46
N GLU A 142 0.79 10.00 10.60
CA GLU A 142 0.06 10.97 9.77
C GLU A 142 0.54 10.91 8.31
N ARG A 143 1.85 10.68 8.06
CA ARG A 143 2.39 10.50 6.71
C ARG A 143 1.88 9.23 6.04
N LEU A 144 1.94 8.07 6.71
CA LEU A 144 1.43 6.82 6.12
C LEU A 144 -0.07 6.90 5.85
N PHE A 145 -0.83 7.51 6.76
CA PHE A 145 -2.25 7.70 6.61
C PHE A 145 -2.59 8.66 5.45
N SER A 146 -1.84 9.76 5.31
CA SER A 146 -1.94 10.69 4.19
C SER A 146 -1.60 10.02 2.83
N ILE A 147 -0.55 9.19 2.78
CA ILE A 147 -0.22 8.37 1.59
C ILE A 147 -1.37 7.42 1.27
N LEU A 148 -1.94 6.74 2.27
CA LEU A 148 -3.09 5.87 2.07
C LEU A 148 -4.27 6.63 1.47
N LEU A 149 -4.73 7.73 2.07
CA LEU A 149 -5.90 8.46 1.58
C LEU A 149 -5.74 8.97 0.15
N SER A 150 -4.57 9.52 -0.16
CA SER A 150 -4.27 10.07 -1.48
C SER A 150 -4.16 8.97 -2.56
N TRP A 151 -3.58 7.82 -2.24
CA TRP A 151 -3.44 6.73 -3.21
C TRP A 151 -4.72 5.91 -3.34
N MET A 152 -5.55 5.86 -2.29
CA MET A 152 -6.89 5.29 -2.36
C MET A 152 -7.80 6.06 -3.32
N SER A 153 -7.76 7.39 -3.37
CA SER A 153 -8.60 8.16 -4.31
C SER A 153 -8.24 7.86 -5.78
N ALA A 154 -6.96 7.73 -6.10
CA ALA A 154 -6.51 7.29 -7.43
C ALA A 154 -6.88 5.83 -7.71
N TYR A 155 -6.73 4.93 -6.74
CA TYR A 155 -7.05 3.51 -6.90
C TYR A 155 -8.55 3.27 -7.12
N LEU A 156 -9.42 4.02 -6.43
CA LEU A 156 -10.88 3.93 -6.61
C LEU A 156 -11.30 4.28 -8.04
N LEU A 157 -10.71 5.31 -8.65
CA LEU A 157 -10.97 5.67 -10.05
C LEU A 157 -10.58 4.54 -11.03
N LEU A 158 -9.60 3.73 -10.65
CA LEU A 158 -9.06 2.61 -11.42
C LEU A 158 -9.68 1.26 -11.01
N SER A 159 -10.77 1.25 -10.24
CA SER A 159 -11.38 0.02 -9.73
C SER A 159 -12.79 -0.20 -10.27
N THR A 160 -13.12 -1.45 -10.62
CA THR A 160 -14.47 -1.81 -11.14
C THR A 160 -15.24 -2.77 -10.25
N GLY A 161 -14.65 -3.27 -9.16
CA GLY A 161 -15.31 -4.22 -8.26
C GLY A 161 -14.63 -4.38 -6.90
N TYR A 162 -14.65 -5.60 -6.37
CA TYR A 162 -14.17 -5.93 -5.01
C TYR A 162 -12.69 -5.60 -4.77
N GLU A 163 -11.87 -5.51 -5.82
CA GLU A 163 -10.45 -5.14 -5.74
C GLU A 163 -10.22 -3.78 -5.07
N ALA A 164 -11.22 -2.88 -5.07
CA ALA A 164 -11.18 -1.59 -4.39
C ALA A 164 -10.92 -1.71 -2.88
N LEU A 165 -11.34 -2.83 -2.27
CA LEU A 165 -11.14 -3.10 -0.84
C LEU A 165 -9.72 -3.59 -0.53
N PHE A 166 -9.01 -4.13 -1.52
CA PHE A 166 -7.74 -4.80 -1.29
C PHE A 166 -6.65 -3.88 -0.72
N PRO A 167 -6.36 -2.68 -1.30
CA PRO A 167 -5.30 -1.83 -0.76
C PRO A 167 -5.66 -1.29 0.64
N LEU A 168 -6.94 -1.11 0.94
CA LEU A 168 -7.40 -0.73 2.28
C LEU A 168 -7.07 -1.82 3.30
N VAL A 169 -7.49 -3.07 3.05
CA VAL A 169 -7.20 -4.21 3.95
C VAL A 169 -5.69 -4.43 4.08
N LEU A 170 -4.95 -4.35 2.98
CA LEU A 170 -3.49 -4.45 2.97
C LEU A 170 -2.85 -3.38 3.84
N SER A 171 -3.29 -2.12 3.72
CA SER A 171 -2.76 -1.01 4.52
C SER A 171 -3.05 -1.17 6.03
N CYS A 172 -4.23 -1.67 6.39
CA CYS A 172 -4.56 -1.98 7.79
C CYS A 172 -3.64 -3.09 8.32
N LEU A 173 -3.40 -4.15 7.53
CA LEU A 173 -2.46 -5.21 7.91
C LEU A 173 -1.04 -4.67 8.06
N MET A 174 -0.59 -3.80 7.15
CA MET A 174 0.72 -3.15 7.24
C MET A 174 0.85 -2.27 8.49
N PHE A 175 -0.20 -1.55 8.87
CA PHE A 175 -0.18 -0.75 10.09
C PHE A 175 -0.10 -1.62 11.35
N VAL A 176 -0.87 -2.72 11.38
CA VAL A 176 -0.78 -3.71 12.47
C VAL A 176 0.60 -4.37 12.50
N TRP A 177 1.22 -4.62 11.33
CA TRP A 177 2.58 -5.14 11.26
C TRP A 177 3.58 -4.21 11.97
N ILE A 178 3.55 -2.91 11.68
CA ILE A 178 4.41 -1.91 12.33
C ILE A 178 4.23 -1.94 13.86
N GLN A 179 2.98 -2.03 14.34
CA GLN A 179 2.70 -2.11 15.77
C GLN A 179 3.22 -3.42 16.40
N MET A 180 3.04 -4.56 15.71
CA MET A 180 3.55 -5.85 16.16
C MET A 180 5.08 -5.84 16.28
N GLU A 181 5.79 -5.30 15.28
CA GLU A 181 7.25 -5.17 15.34
C GLU A 181 7.70 -4.28 16.50
N GLN A 182 6.97 -3.20 16.77
CA GLN A 182 7.29 -2.35 17.92
C GLN A 182 7.15 -3.12 19.25
N GLU A 183 6.06 -3.88 19.43
CA GLU A 183 5.86 -4.68 20.64
C GLU A 183 6.91 -5.79 20.80
N THR A 184 7.38 -6.41 19.69
CA THR A 184 8.48 -7.39 19.76
C THR A 184 9.80 -6.77 20.23
N LEU A 185 10.11 -5.54 19.81
CA LEU A 185 11.35 -4.86 20.22
C LEU A 185 11.35 -4.51 21.71
N GLN A 186 10.20 -4.09 22.25
CA GLN A 186 10.05 -3.81 23.68
C GLN A 186 10.33 -5.06 24.56
N GLN A 187 10.20 -6.26 24.01
CA GLN A 187 10.52 -7.52 24.71
C GLN A 187 12.03 -7.77 24.80
N SER A 188 12.81 -7.29 23.83
CA SER A 188 14.27 -7.53 23.76
C SER A 188 15.09 -6.71 24.77
N GLY A 189 14.45 -6.04 25.74
CA GLY A 189 15.13 -5.26 26.79
C GLY A 189 15.75 -3.94 26.33
N VAL A 190 15.67 -3.60 25.04
CA VAL A 190 16.10 -2.31 24.51
C VAL A 190 15.04 -1.28 24.88
N SER A 191 15.28 -0.55 25.97
CA SER A 191 14.40 0.44 26.57
C SER A 191 14.18 1.66 25.66
N TYR A 192 13.37 1.54 24.61
CA TYR A 192 12.88 2.67 23.84
C TYR A 192 11.36 2.79 23.95
N ARG A 193 10.93 3.74 24.79
CA ARG A 193 9.53 4.04 25.16
C ARG A 193 8.86 5.06 24.21
N GLN A 194 9.27 5.14 22.94
CA GLN A 194 8.73 6.14 22.03
C GLN A 194 7.50 5.58 21.29
N LYS A 195 6.30 6.13 21.53
CA LYS A 195 5.05 5.70 20.85
C LYS A 195 5.19 5.90 19.33
N VAL A 196 4.66 4.98 18.50
CA VAL A 196 4.66 5.09 17.00
C VAL A 196 4.32 6.49 16.51
N THR A 197 3.34 7.11 17.15
CA THR A 197 2.80 8.42 16.79
C THR A 197 3.75 9.61 17.01
N SER A 198 4.85 9.44 17.76
CA SER A 198 5.85 10.48 17.99
C SER A 198 7.14 10.26 17.21
N LEU A 199 7.22 9.21 16.37
CA LEU A 199 8.35 8.98 15.48
C LEU A 199 8.19 9.81 14.21
N GLN A 200 9.28 10.40 13.74
CA GLN A 200 9.33 11.18 12.50
C GLN A 200 10.25 10.51 11.48
N PHE A 201 9.84 10.49 10.21
CA PHE A 201 10.65 9.96 9.11
C PHE A 201 11.97 10.73 8.91
N THR A 202 12.00 12.01 9.28
CA THR A 202 13.17 12.90 9.17
C THR A 202 14.18 12.78 10.31
N CYS A 203 13.99 11.86 11.26
CA CYS A 203 15.01 11.63 12.29
C CYS A 203 16.29 11.10 11.65
N ASN A 204 17.33 11.95 11.58
CA ASN A 204 18.69 11.51 11.30
C ASN A 204 19.13 10.62 12.47
N LEU A 205 18.94 9.31 12.34
CA LEU A 205 19.60 8.35 13.20
C LEU A 205 21.09 8.42 12.87
N ASP A 206 21.89 8.97 13.79
CA ASP A 206 23.34 8.95 13.66
C ASP A 206 23.82 7.52 13.43
N ILE A 207 24.80 7.34 12.54
CA ILE A 207 25.36 6.04 12.11
C ILE A 207 25.80 5.16 13.29
N THR A 208 26.02 5.76 14.46
CA THR A 208 26.41 5.11 15.72
C THR A 208 25.27 4.42 16.48
N GLN A 209 24.00 4.61 16.08
CA GLN A 209 22.83 4.03 16.75
C GLN A 209 22.24 2.79 16.05
N PHE A 210 22.84 2.32 14.94
CA PHE A 210 22.35 1.11 14.27
C PHE A 210 22.60 -0.13 15.13
N ARG A 211 21.52 -0.88 15.40
CA ARG A 211 21.59 -2.17 16.08
C ARG A 211 22.27 -3.21 15.18
N HIS A 212 23.03 -4.13 15.78
CA HIS A 212 23.52 -5.33 15.10
C HIS A 212 22.37 -6.19 14.56
N LEU A 213 22.66 -7.00 13.52
CA LEU A 213 21.66 -7.87 12.87
C LEU A 213 21.29 -9.06 13.75
N TYR A 214 19.99 -9.37 13.81
CA TYR A 214 19.44 -10.53 14.51
C TYR A 214 18.61 -11.39 13.54
N LEU A 215 18.30 -12.63 13.92
CA LEU A 215 17.44 -13.53 13.14
C LEU A 215 16.04 -12.96 12.88
N ASP A 216 15.56 -12.07 13.78
CA ASP A 216 14.31 -11.33 13.58
C ASP A 216 14.32 -10.46 12.32
N ASP A 217 15.50 -10.02 11.87
CA ASP A 217 15.63 -9.17 10.70
C ASP A 217 15.44 -9.98 9.40
N ILE A 218 15.84 -11.26 9.41
CA ILE A 218 15.55 -12.20 8.31
C ILE A 218 14.04 -12.42 8.22
N ARG A 219 13.35 -12.57 9.37
CA ARG A 219 11.88 -12.70 9.42
C ARG A 219 11.20 -11.45 8.84
N ARG A 220 11.66 -10.25 9.18
CA ARG A 220 11.14 -8.98 8.63
C ARG A 220 11.34 -8.89 7.12
N ALA A 221 12.51 -9.27 6.62
CA ALA A 221 12.79 -9.33 5.19
C ALA A 221 11.89 -10.34 4.47
N PHE A 222 11.68 -11.52 5.05
CA PHE A 222 10.77 -12.53 4.53
C PHE A 222 9.31 -12.02 4.51
N PHE A 223 8.85 -11.37 5.58
CA PHE A 223 7.52 -10.76 5.64
C PHE A 223 7.33 -9.72 4.54
N LEU A 224 8.33 -8.87 4.29
CA LEU A 224 8.28 -7.91 3.19
C LEU A 224 8.11 -8.62 1.84
N VAL A 225 8.98 -9.58 1.51
CA VAL A 225 8.90 -10.30 0.22
C VAL A 225 7.53 -10.96 0.07
N PHE A 226 7.03 -11.59 1.13
CA PHE A 226 5.71 -12.19 1.14
C PHE A 226 4.59 -11.17 0.91
N PHE A 227 4.65 -9.99 1.53
CA PHE A 227 3.66 -8.93 1.30
C PHE A 227 3.74 -8.33 -0.10
N LEU A 228 4.92 -8.23 -0.70
CA LEU A 228 5.07 -7.79 -2.10
C LEU A 228 4.47 -8.82 -3.07
N VAL A 229 4.73 -10.11 -2.86
CA VAL A 229 4.09 -11.19 -3.63
C VAL A 229 2.58 -11.16 -3.44
N THR A 230 2.11 -10.92 -2.21
CA THR A 230 0.67 -10.75 -1.90
C THR A 230 0.09 -9.53 -2.59
N ALA A 231 0.78 -8.40 -2.61
CA ALA A 231 0.35 -7.17 -3.28
C ALA A 231 0.18 -7.36 -4.79
N PHE A 232 1.05 -8.17 -5.42
CA PHE A 232 0.97 -8.47 -6.84
C PHE A 232 -0.14 -9.45 -7.21
N PHE A 233 -0.19 -10.60 -6.53
CA PHE A 233 -1.10 -11.68 -6.90
C PHE A 233 -2.44 -11.63 -6.16
N GLY A 234 -2.57 -10.81 -5.12
CA GLY A 234 -3.70 -10.80 -4.20
C GLY A 234 -5.03 -10.45 -4.85
N THR A 235 -5.04 -9.56 -5.85
CA THR A 235 -6.26 -9.21 -6.60
C THR A 235 -6.56 -10.16 -7.75
N GLY A 236 -5.69 -11.15 -8.02
CA GLY A 236 -5.88 -12.20 -9.03
C GLY A 236 -5.88 -11.73 -10.50
N ASN A 237 -5.99 -10.42 -10.74
CA ASN A 237 -6.18 -9.84 -12.07
C ASN A 237 -4.88 -9.77 -12.90
N ILE A 238 -3.73 -9.93 -12.23
CA ILE A 238 -2.40 -9.63 -12.77
C ILE A 238 -1.62 -10.89 -13.15
N ALA A 239 -2.10 -12.09 -12.79
CA ALA A 239 -1.41 -13.36 -13.06
C ALA A 239 -1.30 -13.69 -14.56
N SER A 240 -2.15 -13.09 -15.40
CA SER A 240 -2.00 -13.13 -16.86
C SER A 240 -2.26 -11.75 -17.44
N VAL A 241 -1.40 -11.25 -18.33
CA VAL A 241 -1.60 -9.96 -19.01
C VAL A 241 -2.94 -9.91 -19.77
N ASN A 242 -3.48 -11.08 -20.11
CA ASN A 242 -4.75 -11.25 -20.82
C ASN A 242 -5.99 -11.07 -19.94
N SER A 243 -5.86 -11.02 -18.61
CA SER A 243 -7.01 -10.83 -17.70
C SER A 243 -7.29 -9.36 -17.38
N PHE A 244 -6.45 -8.41 -17.82
CA PHE A 244 -6.67 -7.01 -17.51
C PHE A 244 -7.94 -6.45 -18.16
N ASP A 245 -8.90 -6.11 -17.31
CA ASP A 245 -10.14 -5.45 -17.73
C ASP A 245 -9.92 -3.96 -17.99
N LEU A 246 -9.94 -3.64 -19.27
CA LEU A 246 -9.85 -2.30 -19.84
C LEU A 246 -10.94 -1.35 -19.30
N ALA A 247 -12.07 -1.86 -18.81
CA ALA A 247 -13.14 -1.03 -18.26
C ALA A 247 -12.71 -0.22 -17.03
N SER A 248 -11.65 -0.66 -16.34
CA SER A 248 -11.14 0.06 -15.16
C SER A 248 -10.42 1.37 -15.47
N VAL A 249 -10.12 1.69 -16.74
CA VAL A 249 -9.56 3.00 -17.13
C VAL A 249 -10.64 3.97 -17.64
N TYR A 250 -11.90 3.54 -17.76
CA TYR A 250 -12.94 4.34 -18.41
C TYR A 250 -13.28 5.64 -17.69
N CYS A 251 -12.88 5.82 -16.43
CA CYS A 251 -12.95 7.12 -15.76
C CYS A 251 -12.05 8.19 -16.42
N PHE A 252 -10.96 7.78 -17.09
CA PHE A 252 -9.99 8.67 -17.73
C PHE A 252 -10.16 8.76 -19.23
N LEU A 253 -10.41 7.64 -19.90
CA LEU A 253 -10.44 7.55 -21.34
C LEU A 253 -11.25 6.33 -21.79
N THR A 254 -12.11 6.54 -22.79
CA THR A 254 -12.92 5.49 -23.43
C THR A 254 -12.39 5.13 -24.82
N VAL A 255 -11.64 6.03 -25.46
CA VAL A 255 -10.99 5.78 -26.74
C VAL A 255 -9.74 4.95 -26.50
N PHE A 256 -9.62 3.83 -27.22
CA PHE A 256 -8.49 2.91 -27.09
C PHE A 256 -7.18 3.63 -27.42
N SER A 257 -6.32 3.76 -26.41
CA SER A 257 -4.97 4.28 -26.54
C SER A 257 -4.03 3.37 -25.75
N PRO A 258 -3.37 2.40 -26.41
CA PRO A 258 -2.71 1.28 -25.73
C PRO A 258 -1.63 1.75 -24.74
N TYR A 259 -0.88 2.80 -25.08
CA TYR A 259 0.17 3.35 -24.23
C TYR A 259 -0.37 4.02 -22.97
N MET A 260 -1.36 4.92 -23.08
CA MET A 260 -1.93 5.62 -21.93
C MET A 260 -2.71 4.67 -21.03
N MET A 261 -3.47 3.77 -21.64
CA MET A 261 -4.25 2.77 -20.94
C MET A 261 -3.36 1.76 -20.20
N GLY A 262 -2.29 1.30 -20.87
CA GLY A 262 -1.26 0.48 -20.25
C GLY A 262 -0.55 1.19 -19.10
N ALA A 263 -0.22 2.47 -19.25
CA ALA A 263 0.41 3.26 -18.18
C ALA A 263 -0.49 3.39 -16.94
N LEU A 264 -1.80 3.64 -17.13
CA LEU A 264 -2.76 3.70 -16.03
C LEU A 264 -2.96 2.34 -15.32
N MET A 265 -2.88 1.24 -16.08
CA MET A 265 -2.88 -0.10 -15.50
C MET A 265 -1.62 -0.40 -14.70
N MET A 266 -0.45 -0.06 -15.24
CA MET A 266 0.82 -0.17 -14.51
C MET A 266 0.77 0.67 -13.24
N TRP A 267 0.17 1.85 -13.29
CA TRP A 267 -0.04 2.70 -12.11
C TRP A 267 -0.94 2.02 -11.06
N LYS A 268 -2.07 1.43 -11.47
CA LYS A 268 -2.95 0.65 -10.59
C LYS A 268 -2.20 -0.47 -9.86
N ILE A 269 -1.35 -1.20 -10.59
CA ILE A 269 -0.53 -2.28 -10.04
C ILE A 269 0.49 -1.74 -9.03
N LEU A 270 1.09 -0.58 -9.30
CA LEU A 270 2.13 0.02 -8.46
C LEU A 270 1.62 0.44 -7.07
N ILE A 271 0.34 0.83 -6.95
CA ILE A 271 -0.22 1.40 -5.72
C ILE A 271 -0.02 0.48 -4.48
N PRO A 272 -0.47 -0.78 -4.48
CA PRO A 272 -0.24 -1.71 -3.38
C PRO A 272 1.24 -1.91 -3.01
N PHE A 273 2.14 -1.93 -3.99
CA PHE A 273 3.58 -2.10 -3.74
C PHE A 273 4.17 -0.96 -2.93
N VAL A 274 3.84 0.27 -3.29
CA VAL A 274 4.38 1.44 -2.60
C VAL A 274 3.81 1.53 -1.19
N LEU A 275 2.54 1.16 -0.97
CA LEU A 275 1.97 1.08 0.37
C LEU A 275 2.76 0.10 1.26
N VAL A 276 3.12 -1.07 0.73
CA VAL A 276 3.96 -2.05 1.44
C VAL A 276 5.36 -1.51 1.70
N MET A 277 5.97 -0.83 0.73
CA MET A 277 7.33 -0.28 0.88
C MET A 277 7.39 0.91 1.84
N CYS A 278 6.38 1.79 1.85
CA CYS A 278 6.27 2.85 2.86
C CYS A 278 6.09 2.28 4.27
N ALA A 279 5.30 1.20 4.42
CA ALA A 279 5.17 0.51 5.68
C ALA A 279 6.48 -0.17 6.11
N PHE A 280 7.22 -0.74 5.17
CA PHE A 280 8.53 -1.32 5.45
C PHE A 280 9.52 -0.27 5.92
N GLU A 281 9.56 0.92 5.31
CA GLU A 281 10.39 2.01 5.78
C GLU A 281 10.02 2.45 7.21
N ALA A 282 8.73 2.43 7.55
CA ALA A 282 8.29 2.62 8.93
C ALA A 282 8.75 1.50 9.88
N VAL A 283 8.75 0.24 9.42
CA VAL A 283 9.35 -0.88 10.18
C VAL A 283 10.85 -0.66 10.35
N GLN A 284 11.58 -0.23 9.32
CA GLN A 284 13.02 0.07 9.42
C GLN A 284 13.31 1.14 10.46
N LEU A 285 12.52 2.22 10.47
CA LEU A 285 12.68 3.31 11.42
C LEU A 285 12.32 2.92 12.85
N THR A 286 11.22 2.18 13.03
CA THR A 286 10.81 1.71 14.37
C THR A 286 11.77 0.69 14.96
N THR A 287 12.49 -0.04 14.10
CA THR A 287 13.46 -1.07 14.47
C THR A 287 14.92 -0.60 14.50
N GLN A 288 15.18 0.64 14.06
CA GLN A 288 16.51 1.25 13.95
C GLN A 288 17.52 0.38 13.19
N LEU A 289 17.06 -0.26 12.12
CA LEU A 289 17.90 -1.11 11.30
C LEU A 289 18.57 -0.32 10.18
N SER A 290 19.78 -0.74 9.81
CA SER A 290 20.45 -0.16 8.66
C SER A 290 19.68 -0.52 7.38
N SER A 291 19.23 0.49 6.65
CA SER A 291 18.45 0.32 5.41
C SER A 291 19.21 -0.56 4.40
N LYS A 292 20.54 -0.38 4.31
CA LYS A 292 21.40 -1.16 3.40
C LYS A 292 21.38 -2.66 3.71
N SER A 293 21.49 -3.05 4.98
CA SER A 293 21.56 -4.48 5.34
C SER A 293 20.23 -5.18 5.12
N LEU A 294 19.13 -4.58 5.57
CA LEU A 294 17.79 -5.13 5.34
C LEU A 294 17.47 -5.24 3.86
N PHE A 295 17.83 -4.22 3.07
CA PHE A 295 17.65 -4.26 1.64
C PHE A 295 18.43 -5.41 0.98
N LEU A 296 19.67 -5.64 1.40
CA LEU A 296 20.49 -6.75 0.92
C LEU A 296 19.88 -8.12 1.30
N MET A 297 19.33 -8.25 2.50
CA MET A 297 18.61 -9.48 2.90
C MET A 297 17.37 -9.73 2.03
N VAL A 298 16.61 -8.68 1.73
CA VAL A 298 15.42 -8.75 0.86
C VAL A 298 15.81 -9.17 -0.56
N LEU A 299 16.91 -8.64 -1.10
CA LEU A 299 17.45 -9.07 -2.39
C LEU A 299 17.83 -10.56 -2.38
N ILE A 300 18.59 -11.02 -1.38
CA ILE A 300 19.00 -12.44 -1.27
C ILE A 300 17.76 -13.35 -1.25
N ILE A 301 16.76 -13.04 -0.41
CA ILE A 301 15.53 -13.85 -0.34
C ILE A 301 14.79 -13.85 -1.68
N SER A 302 14.75 -12.71 -2.36
CA SER A 302 14.09 -12.59 -3.66
C SER A 302 14.83 -13.36 -4.76
N ASP A 303 16.16 -13.37 -4.75
CA ASP A 303 16.98 -14.15 -5.67
C ASP A 303 16.83 -15.66 -5.44
N ILE A 304 16.76 -16.10 -4.17
CA ILE A 304 16.46 -17.50 -3.82
C ILE A 304 15.08 -17.89 -4.37
N MET A 305 14.08 -17.01 -4.23
CA MET A 305 12.75 -17.22 -4.80
C MET A 305 12.78 -17.27 -6.33
N ALA A 306 13.56 -16.41 -6.98
CA ALA A 306 13.74 -16.41 -8.43
C ALA A 306 14.37 -17.72 -8.92
N LEU A 307 15.41 -18.21 -8.25
CA LEU A 307 16.04 -19.50 -8.54
C LEU A 307 15.05 -20.66 -8.38
N HIS A 308 14.21 -20.63 -7.36
CA HIS A 308 13.16 -21.64 -7.19
C HIS A 308 12.21 -21.68 -8.40
N PHE A 309 11.75 -20.51 -8.87
CA PHE A 309 10.90 -20.46 -10.06
C PHE A 309 11.64 -20.81 -11.35
N PHE A 310 12.94 -20.53 -11.44
CA PHE A 310 13.78 -20.97 -12.55
C PHE A 310 13.77 -22.49 -12.70
N PHE A 311 13.95 -23.23 -11.59
CA PHE A 311 13.90 -24.69 -11.59
C PHE A 311 12.49 -25.26 -11.83
N LEU A 312 11.43 -24.45 -11.68
CA LEU A 312 10.06 -24.82 -11.99
C LEU A 312 9.64 -24.48 -13.43
N VAL A 313 10.51 -23.85 -14.23
CA VAL A 313 10.24 -23.61 -15.65
C VAL A 313 10.12 -24.95 -16.36
N LYS A 314 9.01 -25.14 -17.08
CA LYS A 314 8.75 -26.37 -17.82
C LYS A 314 9.06 -26.16 -19.30
N ASP A 315 9.71 -27.15 -19.90
CA ASP A 315 9.99 -27.28 -21.33
C ASP A 315 9.03 -28.26 -22.05
N TYR A 316 8.14 -28.90 -21.30
CA TYR A 316 7.13 -29.85 -21.81
C TYR A 316 5.71 -29.49 -21.31
N GLY A 317 4.69 -30.02 -21.99
CA GLY A 317 3.28 -29.81 -21.66
C GLY A 317 2.55 -28.89 -22.66
N SER A 318 1.43 -28.32 -22.24
CA SER A 318 0.68 -27.38 -23.08
C SER A 318 1.44 -26.06 -23.24
N TRP A 319 1.27 -25.37 -24.37
CA TRP A 319 1.83 -24.03 -24.61
C TRP A 319 1.45 -23.03 -23.51
N LEU A 320 0.25 -23.17 -22.94
CA LEU A 320 -0.20 -22.35 -21.82
C LEU A 320 0.61 -22.64 -20.55
N GLU A 321 0.85 -23.91 -20.22
CA GLU A 321 1.67 -24.27 -19.05
C GLU A 321 3.11 -23.79 -19.19
N ILE A 322 3.72 -23.99 -20.36
CA ILE A 322 5.06 -23.49 -20.67
C ILE A 322 5.08 -21.97 -20.51
N GLY A 323 4.14 -21.26 -21.15
CA GLY A 323 4.04 -19.80 -21.09
C GLY A 323 3.81 -19.26 -19.67
N THR A 324 2.98 -19.91 -18.86
CA THR A 324 2.72 -19.50 -17.47
C THR A 324 3.93 -19.72 -16.57
N SER A 325 4.67 -20.82 -16.74
CA SER A 325 5.89 -21.09 -15.97
C SER A 325 6.97 -20.04 -16.25
N ILE A 326 7.16 -19.69 -17.54
CA ILE A 326 8.09 -18.62 -17.96
C ILE A 326 7.62 -17.27 -17.43
N SER A 327 6.32 -16.98 -17.52
CA SER A 327 5.75 -15.72 -17.04
C SER A 327 5.97 -15.54 -15.54
N HIS A 328 5.73 -16.58 -14.72
CA HIS A 328 6.00 -16.51 -13.27
C HIS A 328 7.47 -16.23 -12.96
N TYR A 329 8.40 -16.87 -13.67
CA TYR A 329 9.84 -16.61 -13.50
C TYR A 329 10.21 -15.16 -13.85
N VAL A 330 9.76 -14.67 -15.01
CA VAL A 330 10.02 -13.28 -15.46
C VAL A 330 9.36 -12.26 -14.52
N ILE A 331 8.17 -12.55 -13.98
CA ILE A 331 7.51 -11.72 -12.99
C ILE A 331 8.39 -11.62 -11.74
N VAL A 332 8.85 -12.74 -11.18
CA VAL A 332 9.68 -12.72 -9.96
C VAL A 332 10.99 -11.97 -10.18
N MET A 333 11.66 -12.17 -11.32
CA MET A 333 12.86 -11.39 -11.65
C MET A 333 12.57 -9.90 -11.86
N SER A 334 11.47 -9.53 -12.50
CA SER A 334 11.13 -8.12 -12.70
C SER A 334 10.75 -7.44 -11.37
N MET A 335 10.16 -8.19 -10.42
CA MET A 335 9.87 -7.69 -9.08
C MET A 335 11.11 -7.24 -8.32
N THR A 336 12.26 -7.91 -8.46
CA THR A 336 13.49 -7.50 -7.75
C THR A 336 14.01 -6.15 -8.23
N ILE A 337 13.95 -5.91 -9.55
CA ILE A 337 14.32 -4.63 -10.16
C ILE A 337 13.34 -3.53 -9.73
N VAL A 338 12.04 -3.83 -9.78
CA VAL A 338 11.00 -2.89 -9.36
C VAL A 338 11.13 -2.55 -7.87
N LEU A 339 11.55 -3.49 -7.02
CA LEU A 339 11.78 -3.27 -5.59
C LEU A 339 12.83 -2.19 -5.31
N MET A 340 13.93 -2.14 -6.09
CA MET A 340 14.92 -1.04 -6.00
C MET A 340 14.28 0.33 -6.26
N LEU A 341 13.49 0.43 -7.34
CA LEU A 341 12.81 1.67 -7.71
C LEU A 341 11.76 2.08 -6.67
N LEU A 342 10.97 1.11 -6.21
CA LEU A 342 9.95 1.31 -5.18
C LEU A 342 10.56 1.77 -3.85
N ASN A 343 11.73 1.26 -3.47
CA ASN A 343 12.41 1.68 -2.25
C ASN A 343 12.81 3.16 -2.32
N GLY A 344 13.34 3.61 -3.47
CA GLY A 344 13.65 5.03 -3.70
C GLY A 344 12.40 5.91 -3.67
N LEU A 345 11.30 5.45 -4.28
CA LEU A 345 10.02 6.16 -4.28
C LEU A 345 9.40 6.25 -2.87
N ALA A 346 9.41 5.15 -2.12
CA ALA A 346 8.93 5.11 -0.74
C ALA A 346 9.70 6.11 0.11
N HIS A 347 11.04 6.09 0.03
CA HIS A 347 11.90 7.03 0.76
C HIS A 347 11.62 8.50 0.41
N LEU A 348 11.36 8.78 -0.88
CA LEU A 348 10.96 10.11 -1.33
C LEU A 348 9.63 10.55 -0.68
N LEU A 349 8.61 9.69 -0.73
CA LEU A 349 7.26 9.99 -0.25
C LEU A 349 7.19 10.15 1.27
N THR A 350 7.96 9.36 2.01
CA THR A 350 7.96 9.38 3.47
C THR A 350 8.79 10.54 4.03
N THR A 351 9.98 10.76 3.49
CA THR A 351 11.01 11.63 4.09
C THR A 351 10.93 13.07 3.58
N LYS A 352 10.60 13.30 2.30
CA LYS A 352 10.52 14.67 1.77
C LYS A 352 9.23 15.34 2.21
N LYS A 353 9.33 16.61 2.60
CA LYS A 353 8.21 17.51 2.84
C LYS A 353 8.31 18.69 1.89
N LEU A 354 7.24 18.94 1.13
CA LEU A 354 7.13 20.16 0.33
C LEU A 354 6.69 21.30 1.24
N GLU A 355 7.49 22.35 1.32
CA GLU A 355 7.10 23.60 1.97
C GLU A 355 6.45 24.50 0.92
N LEU A 356 5.17 24.83 1.10
CA LEU A 356 4.52 25.88 0.31
C LEU A 356 5.21 27.21 0.65
N TYR A 357 5.87 27.79 -0.35
CA TYR A 357 6.67 29.01 -0.25
C TYR A 357 5.85 30.12 0.43
N GLY A 358 6.26 30.54 1.64
CA GLY A 358 5.52 31.57 2.39
C GLY A 358 5.77 31.69 3.89
N LYS A 359 6.58 30.83 4.53
CA LYS A 359 7.01 31.09 5.92
C LYS A 359 8.30 31.90 5.90
N SER A 360 8.15 33.23 5.91
CA SER A 360 9.20 34.12 6.41
C SER A 360 9.56 33.61 7.80
N LYS A 361 10.83 33.22 7.99
CA LYS A 361 11.38 32.95 9.31
C LYS A 361 11.23 34.24 10.13
N SER A 362 10.21 34.34 10.97
CA SER A 362 10.20 35.36 12.01
C SER A 362 11.26 34.97 13.03
N HIS A 363 12.50 35.40 12.78
CA HIS A 363 13.49 35.55 13.83
C HIS A 363 12.96 36.65 14.76
N LEU A 364 12.25 36.26 15.81
CA LEU A 364 12.06 37.12 16.97
C LEU A 364 13.31 36.95 17.84
N ILE A 365 14.13 38.01 17.85
CA ILE A 365 15.26 38.23 18.76
C ILE A 365 14.72 38.58 20.13
#